data_AF-A0A644Y2E3-F1
#
_entry.id   AF-A0A644Y2E3-F1
#
_cell.length_a   1.000
_cell.length_b   1.000
_cell.length_c   1.000
_cell.angle_alpha   90.00
_cell.angle_beta   90.00
_cell.angle_gamma   90.00
#
_symmetry.space_group_name_H-M   'P 1'
#
loop_
_entity.id
_entity.type
_entity.pdbx_description
1 polymer ?
#
loop_
_entity_poly.entity_id
_entity_poly.type
_entity_poly.pdbx_seq_one_letter_code
_entity_poly.pdbx_strand_id
1 'polypeptide(L)'
;MSRCVRIASSLALAVVFLSSCATTRAPKVPYFDFQAMGEEGVIVVTVDAVKEQEMVALAFSDLEEFARRAERVSLSLKPSTSAYPLEMESIEAYGVVKGDYPKFLINTGMMYASELGRQTTKDGLSYFSQKEGPVSLHAPKNDTLLFTNASYEKAYERFASKQTLIDLETALSMADASIAVYALEPKTFFDLGLDLPETVITQAKVMLLLINQNENGQYTLDAFITMDTPKLANTLSQMVRTGYLARLKREKVPYKISDLMKMFLIEDDLVTIKHMDLGEEQMALLRKSLTGLL
;
A
#
# COMPACT_ATOMS: atom_id res chain seq x y z
N MET A 1 19.17 41.04 -52.15
CA MET A 1 18.79 41.34 -50.76
C MET A 1 17.35 40.92 -50.39
N SER A 2 16.72 39.95 -51.08
CA SER A 2 15.29 39.59 -50.89
C SER A 2 15.04 38.16 -50.37
N ARG A 3 16.03 37.26 -50.41
CA ARG A 3 15.87 35.85 -49.97
C ARG A 3 16.13 35.60 -48.48
N CYS A 4 17.05 36.33 -47.83
CA CYS A 4 17.32 36.16 -46.40
C CYS A 4 16.17 36.62 -45.48
N VAL A 5 15.40 37.64 -45.91
CA VAL A 5 14.30 38.19 -45.10
C VAL A 5 13.08 37.25 -45.04
N ARG A 6 12.84 36.45 -46.08
CA ARG A 6 11.74 35.46 -46.11
C ARG A 6 12.04 34.22 -45.26
N ILE A 7 13.30 33.80 -45.17
CA ILE A 7 13.69 32.63 -44.36
C ILE A 7 13.59 32.97 -42.87
N ALA A 8 13.97 34.21 -42.50
CA ALA A 8 13.86 34.68 -41.11
C ALA A 8 12.41 34.78 -40.62
N SER A 9 11.45 35.23 -41.45
CA SER A 9 10.04 35.29 -41.04
C SER A 9 9.38 33.91 -40.93
N SER A 10 9.84 32.94 -41.72
CA SER A 10 9.34 31.56 -41.68
C SER A 10 9.82 30.82 -40.43
N LEU A 11 11.07 31.07 -40.02
CA LEU A 11 11.66 30.47 -38.82
C LEU A 11 11.06 31.07 -37.54
N ALA A 12 10.81 32.39 -37.51
CA ALA A 12 10.19 33.06 -36.37
C ALA A 12 8.74 32.59 -36.13
N LEU A 13 8.00 32.29 -37.19
CA LEU A 13 6.63 31.78 -37.07
C LEU A 13 6.60 30.34 -36.53
N ALA A 14 7.56 29.48 -36.93
CA ALA A 14 7.67 28.11 -36.43
C ALA A 14 8.03 28.07 -34.93
N VAL A 15 8.86 29.00 -34.44
CA VAL A 15 9.22 29.09 -33.01
C VAL A 15 8.02 29.52 -32.17
N VAL A 16 7.17 30.45 -32.66
CA VAL A 16 5.96 30.88 -31.94
C VAL A 16 4.89 29.78 -31.88
N PHE A 17 4.74 28.97 -32.93
CA PHE A 17 3.83 27.82 -32.91
C PHE A 17 4.32 26.67 -32.02
N LEU A 18 5.63 26.47 -31.88
CA LEU A 18 6.20 25.46 -30.98
C LEU A 18 6.22 25.90 -29.51
N SER A 19 6.23 27.22 -29.22
CA SER A 19 6.17 27.74 -27.84
C SER A 19 4.75 27.88 -27.29
N SER A 20 3.71 27.81 -28.12
CA SER A 20 2.32 28.05 -27.70
C SER A 20 1.50 26.80 -27.34
N CYS A 21 2.11 25.61 -27.31
CA CYS A 21 1.53 24.43 -26.67
C CYS A 21 1.99 24.27 -25.21
N ALA A 22 2.09 25.38 -24.46
CA ALA A 22 1.99 25.31 -23.01
C ALA A 22 0.51 25.08 -22.66
N THR A 23 0.02 23.88 -22.94
CA THR A 23 -1.26 23.41 -22.40
C THR A 23 -1.11 23.50 -20.88
N THR A 24 -1.74 24.51 -20.27
CA THR A 24 -1.99 24.56 -18.83
C THR A 24 -2.91 23.40 -18.50
N ARG A 25 -2.35 22.19 -18.52
CA ARG A 25 -3.00 20.98 -18.04
C ARG A 25 -3.09 21.22 -16.54
N ALA A 26 -4.31 21.45 -16.05
CA ALA A 26 -4.56 21.48 -14.62
C ALA A 26 -3.84 20.29 -13.98
N PRO A 27 -3.15 20.46 -12.85
CA PRO A 27 -2.41 19.37 -12.21
C PRO A 27 -3.38 18.21 -12.07
N LYS A 28 -3.07 17.12 -12.78
CA LYS A 28 -3.92 15.93 -12.77
C LYS A 28 -3.88 15.44 -11.34
N VAL A 29 -5.02 15.50 -10.65
CA VAL A 29 -5.16 14.92 -9.31
C VAL A 29 -4.58 13.50 -9.38
N PRO A 30 -3.57 13.19 -8.56
CA PRO A 30 -2.91 11.90 -8.65
C PRO A 30 -3.92 10.80 -8.32
N TYR A 31 -3.85 9.71 -9.07
CA TYR A 31 -4.62 8.51 -8.79
C TYR A 31 -3.64 7.40 -8.44
N PHE A 32 -3.83 6.79 -7.28
CA PHE A 32 -3.05 5.65 -6.85
C PHE A 32 -3.87 4.37 -7.07
N ASP A 33 -3.25 3.34 -7.65
CA ASP A 33 -3.97 2.10 -8.00
C ASP A 33 -4.58 1.40 -6.76
N PHE A 34 -4.01 1.63 -5.56
CA PHE A 34 -4.58 1.13 -4.30
C PHE A 34 -5.87 1.81 -3.86
N GLN A 35 -6.25 2.95 -4.46
CA GLN A 35 -7.53 3.60 -4.16
C GLN A 35 -8.74 2.75 -4.54
N ALA A 36 -8.58 1.79 -5.46
CA ALA A 36 -9.61 0.81 -5.81
C ALA A 36 -9.64 -0.43 -4.90
N MET A 37 -8.73 -0.54 -3.91
CA MET A 37 -8.57 -1.75 -3.09
C MET A 37 -9.38 -1.74 -1.79
N GLY A 38 -9.87 -0.57 -1.35
CA GLY A 38 -10.53 -0.39 -0.05
C GLY A 38 -11.99 -0.84 0.04
N GLU A 39 -12.32 -2.04 -0.40
CA GLU A 39 -13.64 -2.63 -0.17
C GLU A 39 -13.86 -2.92 1.34
N GLU A 40 -15.13 -3.01 1.77
CA GLU A 40 -15.49 -3.35 3.15
C GLU A 40 -14.91 -4.72 3.56
N GLY A 41 -14.34 -4.80 4.76
CA GLY A 41 -13.71 -6.00 5.31
C GLY A 41 -12.41 -6.42 4.60
N VAL A 42 -11.91 -5.63 3.66
CA VAL A 42 -10.62 -5.83 2.98
C VAL A 42 -9.55 -4.99 3.66
N ILE A 43 -8.38 -5.59 3.88
CA ILE A 43 -7.20 -4.91 4.40
C ILE A 43 -6.32 -4.53 3.22
N VAL A 44 -6.08 -3.23 3.03
CA VAL A 44 -5.20 -2.69 2.01
C VAL A 44 -3.84 -2.41 2.63
N VAL A 45 -2.78 -2.99 2.07
CA VAL A 45 -1.41 -2.71 2.49
C VAL A 45 -0.67 -2.04 1.33
N THR A 46 0.09 -0.99 1.62
CA THR A 46 1.01 -0.41 0.64
C THR A 46 2.40 -0.30 1.24
N VAL A 47 3.42 -0.57 0.44
CA VAL A 47 4.83 -0.52 0.84
C VAL A 47 5.56 0.36 -0.17
N ASP A 48 6.23 1.40 0.32
CA ASP A 48 7.18 2.18 -0.45
C ASP A 48 8.42 1.32 -0.71
N ALA A 49 8.58 0.85 -1.95
CA ALA A 49 9.67 -0.07 -2.27
C ALA A 49 11.03 0.62 -2.29
N VAL A 50 11.07 1.96 -2.39
CA VAL A 50 12.30 2.74 -2.33
C VAL A 50 12.76 2.90 -0.89
N LYS A 51 11.83 3.11 0.06
CA LYS A 51 12.14 3.20 1.49
C LYS A 51 12.39 1.81 2.11
N GLU A 52 11.67 0.78 1.66
CA GLU A 52 11.69 -0.58 2.22
C GLU A 52 12.37 -1.60 1.30
N GLN A 53 13.50 -1.23 0.69
CA GLN A 53 14.19 -2.06 -0.31
C GLN A 53 14.53 -3.47 0.18
N GLU A 54 15.00 -3.62 1.42
CA GLU A 54 15.35 -4.93 1.98
C GLU A 54 14.12 -5.84 2.11
N MET A 55 12.99 -5.29 2.57
CA MET A 55 11.75 -6.05 2.70
C MET A 55 11.24 -6.51 1.33
N VAL A 56 11.27 -5.60 0.35
CA VAL A 56 10.84 -5.87 -1.02
C VAL A 56 11.77 -6.87 -1.69
N ALA A 57 13.09 -6.73 -1.52
CA ALA A 57 14.06 -7.69 -2.05
C ALA A 57 13.85 -9.11 -1.48
N LEU A 58 13.59 -9.23 -0.17
CA LEU A 58 13.28 -10.52 0.46
C LEU A 58 12.02 -11.16 -0.13
N ALA A 59 10.97 -10.37 -0.35
CA ALA A 59 9.74 -10.87 -0.96
C ALA A 59 9.96 -11.35 -2.41
N PHE A 60 10.72 -10.60 -3.20
CA PHE A 60 11.02 -10.96 -4.59
C PHE A 60 12.18 -11.94 -4.75
N SER A 61 12.84 -12.34 -3.66
CA SER A 61 13.92 -13.33 -3.57
C SER A 61 14.92 -13.23 -4.73
N ASP A 62 14.78 -14.09 -5.76
CA ASP A 62 15.69 -14.23 -6.90
C ASP A 62 15.54 -13.14 -7.98
N LEU A 63 14.62 -12.20 -7.80
CA LEU A 63 14.33 -11.10 -8.73
C LEU A 63 14.82 -9.75 -8.17
N GLU A 64 16.06 -9.67 -7.70
CA GLU A 64 16.65 -8.44 -7.13
C GLU A 64 16.52 -7.22 -8.05
N GLU A 65 16.74 -7.40 -9.36
CA GLU A 65 16.59 -6.33 -10.35
C GLU A 65 15.14 -5.88 -10.51
N PHE A 66 14.19 -6.80 -10.30
CA PHE A 66 12.78 -6.45 -10.24
C PHE A 66 12.53 -5.64 -8.97
N ALA A 67 12.92 -6.15 -7.79
CA ALA A 67 12.76 -5.45 -6.51
C ALA A 67 13.35 -4.03 -6.53
N ARG A 68 14.55 -3.84 -7.08
CA ARG A 68 15.24 -2.54 -7.14
C ARG A 68 14.51 -1.49 -7.99
N ARG A 69 13.78 -1.94 -9.01
CA ARG A 69 13.00 -1.07 -9.89
C ARG A 69 11.59 -0.81 -9.37
N ALA A 70 11.18 -1.48 -8.30
CA ALA A 70 9.87 -1.26 -7.71
C ALA A 70 9.86 0.10 -7.01
N GLU A 71 8.81 0.86 -7.22
CA GLU A 71 8.54 2.13 -6.56
C GLU A 71 7.55 1.93 -5.41
N ARG A 72 6.50 1.13 -5.64
CA ARG A 72 5.49 0.87 -4.61
C ARG A 72 4.83 -0.49 -4.85
N VAL A 73 4.64 -1.23 -3.78
CA VAL A 73 3.80 -2.43 -3.79
C VAL A 73 2.49 -2.11 -3.08
N SER A 74 1.38 -2.60 -3.62
CA SER A 74 0.07 -2.45 -3.02
C SER A 74 -0.66 -3.79 -3.04
N LEU A 75 -1.28 -4.14 -1.93
CA LEU A 75 -1.97 -5.40 -1.72
C LEU A 75 -3.39 -5.12 -1.23
N SER A 76 -4.32 -5.87 -1.77
CA SER A 76 -5.69 -6.01 -1.28
C SER A 76 -5.82 -7.40 -0.69
N LEU A 77 -6.02 -7.49 0.62
CA LEU A 77 -6.09 -8.73 1.37
C LEU A 77 -7.51 -8.93 1.85
N LYS A 78 -8.19 -9.95 1.34
CA LYS A 78 -9.54 -10.31 1.74
C LYS A 78 -9.48 -11.58 2.59
N PRO A 79 -9.65 -11.46 3.91
CA PRO A 79 -9.67 -12.61 4.81
C PRO A 79 -10.89 -13.50 4.53
N SER A 80 -10.71 -14.81 4.55
CA SER A 80 -11.83 -15.77 4.46
C SER A 80 -12.50 -16.03 5.81
N THR A 81 -11.77 -15.78 6.90
CA THR A 81 -12.22 -15.97 8.28
C THR A 81 -12.18 -14.64 9.04
N SER A 82 -12.86 -14.59 10.19
CA SER A 82 -12.77 -13.46 11.14
C SER A 82 -11.79 -13.76 12.29
N ALA A 83 -10.93 -14.77 12.14
CA ALA A 83 -9.96 -15.12 13.19
C ALA A 83 -8.99 -13.95 13.39
N TYR A 84 -8.74 -13.60 14.66
CA TYR A 84 -7.79 -12.56 15.05
C TYR A 84 -6.69 -13.18 15.93
N PRO A 85 -5.39 -12.94 15.63
CA PRO A 85 -4.86 -12.14 14.52
C PRO A 85 -5.12 -12.75 13.13
N LEU A 86 -4.96 -11.93 12.08
CA LEU A 86 -5.12 -12.35 10.68
C LEU A 86 -4.32 -13.62 10.34
N GLU A 87 -5.01 -14.65 9.84
CA GLU A 87 -4.40 -15.91 9.40
C GLU A 87 -4.05 -15.89 7.90
N MET A 88 -2.77 -16.10 7.56
CA MET A 88 -2.27 -15.95 6.19
C MET A 88 -2.70 -17.07 5.22
N GLU A 89 -3.01 -18.26 5.74
CA GLU A 89 -3.28 -19.45 4.92
C GLU A 89 -4.62 -19.39 4.17
N SER A 90 -5.52 -18.46 4.54
CA SER A 90 -6.88 -18.35 3.98
C SER A 90 -7.23 -16.93 3.51
N ILE A 91 -6.30 -16.29 2.80
CA ILE A 91 -6.47 -14.92 2.29
C ILE A 91 -6.53 -14.92 0.75
N GLU A 92 -7.58 -14.33 0.20
CA GLU A 92 -7.57 -13.91 -1.20
C GLU A 92 -6.79 -12.60 -1.31
N ALA A 93 -5.67 -12.63 -2.00
CA ALA A 93 -4.80 -11.50 -2.24
C ALA A 93 -4.81 -11.13 -3.72
N TYR A 94 -4.92 -9.84 -4.02
CA TYR A 94 -4.45 -9.30 -5.29
C TYR A 94 -3.58 -8.09 -5.03
N GLY A 95 -2.53 -7.95 -5.84
CA GLY A 95 -1.51 -6.94 -5.65
C GLY A 95 -1.08 -6.27 -6.93
N VAL A 96 -0.64 -5.03 -6.78
CA VAL A 96 -0.10 -4.19 -7.84
C VAL A 96 1.30 -3.75 -7.44
N VAL A 97 2.28 -4.07 -8.28
CA VAL A 97 3.64 -3.50 -8.17
C VAL A 97 3.77 -2.40 -9.20
N LYS A 98 4.08 -1.20 -8.71
CA LYS A 98 4.54 -0.07 -9.51
C LYS A 98 6.05 -0.04 -9.54
N GLY A 99 6.62 0.34 -10.67
CA GLY A 99 8.05 0.51 -10.83
C GLY A 99 8.43 0.83 -12.26
N ASP A 100 9.71 0.98 -12.55
CA ASP A 100 10.21 1.28 -13.90
C ASP A 100 10.39 -0.01 -14.73
N TYR A 101 9.30 -0.45 -15.38
CA TYR A 101 9.29 -1.67 -16.18
C TYR A 101 8.53 -1.51 -17.50
N PRO A 102 9.20 -1.72 -18.64
CA PRO A 102 8.50 -1.87 -19.91
C PRO A 102 7.61 -3.11 -19.91
N LYS A 103 6.32 -2.95 -20.27
CA LYS A 103 5.35 -4.04 -20.34
C LYS A 103 5.85 -5.23 -21.16
N PHE A 104 6.49 -4.95 -22.29
CA PHE A 104 6.97 -6.00 -23.19
C PHE A 104 8.04 -6.85 -22.49
N LEU A 105 8.96 -6.23 -21.75
CA LEU A 105 10.06 -6.91 -21.10
C LEU A 105 9.55 -7.88 -20.04
N ILE A 106 8.64 -7.42 -19.18
CA ILE A 106 8.06 -8.25 -18.12
C ILE A 106 7.26 -9.41 -18.71
N ASN A 107 6.39 -9.15 -19.69
CA ASN A 107 5.59 -10.21 -20.31
C ASN A 107 6.43 -11.20 -21.13
N THR A 108 7.50 -10.75 -21.79
CA THR A 108 8.45 -11.64 -22.47
C THR A 108 9.21 -12.49 -21.46
N GLY A 109 9.68 -11.90 -20.35
CA GLY A 109 10.32 -12.65 -19.27
C GLY A 109 9.43 -13.76 -18.74
N MET A 110 8.17 -13.45 -18.41
CA MET A 110 7.19 -14.44 -17.95
C MET A 110 6.89 -15.54 -18.98
N MET A 111 6.95 -15.23 -20.28
CA MET A 111 6.76 -16.22 -21.35
C MET A 111 7.88 -17.28 -21.39
N TYR A 112 9.10 -16.92 -20.98
CA TYR A 112 10.24 -17.82 -20.93
C TYR A 112 10.46 -18.47 -19.56
N ALA A 113 9.74 -18.03 -18.52
CA ALA A 113 9.79 -18.64 -17.20
C ALA A 113 9.20 -20.05 -17.23
N SER A 114 9.99 -21.05 -16.86
CA SER A 114 9.60 -22.46 -16.90
C SER A 114 8.45 -22.80 -15.95
N GLU A 115 8.30 -22.04 -14.87
CA GLU A 115 7.31 -22.25 -13.82
C GLU A 115 5.93 -21.69 -14.21
N LEU A 116 5.85 -20.88 -15.27
CA LEU A 116 4.62 -20.20 -15.68
C LEU A 116 3.99 -20.82 -16.94
N GLY A 117 2.66 -20.86 -16.95
CA GLY A 117 1.84 -21.23 -18.09
C GLY A 117 1.01 -20.04 -18.55
N ARG A 118 0.98 -19.76 -19.85
CA ARG A 118 0.12 -18.73 -20.42
C ARG A 118 -1.33 -19.20 -20.46
N GLN A 119 -2.22 -18.41 -19.88
CA GLN A 119 -3.67 -18.57 -19.97
C GLN A 119 -4.27 -17.51 -20.88
N THR A 120 -5.42 -17.80 -21.47
CA THR A 120 -6.19 -16.82 -22.25
C THR A 120 -7.67 -17.06 -22.03
N THR A 121 -8.37 -16.02 -21.61
CA THR A 121 -9.82 -16.07 -21.37
C THR A 121 -10.60 -16.02 -22.69
N LYS A 122 -11.89 -16.33 -22.63
CA LYS A 122 -12.80 -16.22 -23.78
C LYS A 122 -12.87 -14.79 -24.33
N ASP A 123 -12.67 -13.79 -23.48
CA ASP A 123 -12.72 -12.37 -23.82
C ASP A 123 -11.35 -11.83 -24.31
N GLY A 124 -10.36 -12.71 -24.49
CA GLY A 124 -9.05 -12.36 -25.04
C GLY A 124 -8.04 -11.81 -24.02
N LEU A 125 -8.36 -11.81 -22.73
CA LEU A 125 -7.41 -11.45 -21.68
C LEU A 125 -6.36 -12.56 -21.55
N SER A 126 -5.09 -12.24 -21.80
CA SER A 126 -3.97 -13.15 -21.57
C SER A 126 -3.24 -12.81 -20.27
N TYR A 127 -2.92 -13.84 -19.49
CA TYR A 127 -2.10 -13.73 -18.28
C TYR A 127 -1.24 -14.97 -18.10
N PHE A 128 -0.35 -14.97 -17.10
CA PHE A 128 0.47 -16.11 -16.75
C PHE A 128 0.05 -16.65 -15.38
N SER A 129 0.06 -17.96 -15.22
CA SER A 129 -0.21 -18.62 -13.94
C SER A 129 0.90 -19.59 -13.62
N GLN A 130 1.24 -19.72 -12.34
CA GLN A 130 2.14 -20.77 -11.88
C GLN A 130 1.58 -22.15 -12.23
N LYS A 131 2.45 -23.03 -12.72
CA LYS A 131 2.10 -24.43 -13.00
C LYS A 131 1.90 -25.22 -11.71
N GLU A 132 2.69 -24.90 -10.69
CA GLU A 132 2.70 -25.56 -9.38
C GLU A 132 2.42 -24.54 -8.26
N GLY A 133 1.39 -23.72 -8.41
CA GLY A 133 1.03 -22.73 -7.40
C GLY A 133 -0.26 -21.95 -7.73
N PRO A 134 -0.78 -21.16 -6.77
CA PRO A 134 -2.02 -20.42 -6.96
C PRO A 134 -1.83 -19.07 -7.65
N VAL A 135 -0.59 -18.59 -7.84
CA VAL A 135 -0.33 -17.22 -8.28
C VAL A 135 -0.53 -17.07 -9.78
N SER A 136 -1.30 -16.05 -10.15
CA SER A 136 -1.47 -15.56 -11.51
C SER A 136 -1.01 -14.11 -11.61
N LEU A 137 -0.32 -13.76 -12.69
CA LEU A 137 0.32 -12.46 -12.87
C LEU A 137 0.43 -12.06 -14.34
N HIS A 138 0.47 -10.74 -14.58
CA HIS A 138 0.69 -10.15 -15.89
C HIS A 138 1.03 -8.65 -15.76
N ALA A 139 1.73 -8.09 -16.74
CA ALA A 139 1.96 -6.65 -16.83
C ALA A 139 0.90 -6.01 -17.76
N PRO A 140 -0.20 -5.43 -17.24
CA PRO A 140 -1.29 -4.91 -18.06
C PRO A 140 -0.91 -3.64 -18.85
N LYS A 141 -0.05 -2.79 -18.27
CA LYS A 141 0.47 -1.54 -18.85
C LYS A 141 1.96 -1.42 -18.48
N ASN A 142 2.66 -0.44 -19.05
CA ASN A 142 4.01 -0.12 -18.58
C ASN A 142 3.97 0.21 -17.08
N ASP A 143 5.05 -0.09 -16.40
CA ASP A 143 5.30 0.32 -15.02
C ASP A 143 4.34 -0.31 -14.01
N THR A 144 3.68 -1.40 -14.41
CA THR A 144 2.68 -2.07 -13.56
C THR A 144 2.71 -3.56 -13.77
N LEU A 145 2.93 -4.30 -12.69
CA LEU A 145 2.66 -5.73 -12.59
C LEU A 145 1.42 -5.93 -11.72
N LEU A 146 0.45 -6.69 -12.22
CA LEU A 146 -0.71 -7.14 -11.46
C LEU A 146 -0.51 -8.62 -11.15
N PHE A 147 -0.75 -9.02 -9.90
CA PHE A 147 -0.71 -10.41 -9.47
C PHE A 147 -1.85 -10.73 -8.51
N THR A 148 -2.20 -12.01 -8.37
CA THR A 148 -3.21 -12.49 -7.43
C THR A 148 -3.03 -13.98 -7.17
N ASN A 149 -3.45 -14.45 -6.00
CA ASN A 149 -3.59 -15.88 -5.69
C ASN A 149 -5.03 -16.41 -5.90
N ALA A 150 -5.91 -15.58 -6.47
CA ALA A 150 -7.31 -15.90 -6.74
C ALA A 150 -7.60 -15.77 -8.26
N SER A 151 -8.83 -15.41 -8.65
CA SER A 151 -9.17 -15.19 -10.06
C SER A 151 -8.51 -13.93 -10.61
N TYR A 152 -7.65 -14.13 -11.61
CA TYR A 152 -6.96 -13.04 -12.30
C TYR A 152 -7.94 -12.10 -13.02
N GLU A 153 -9.02 -12.64 -13.58
CA GLU A 153 -10.05 -11.86 -14.28
C GLU A 153 -10.71 -10.85 -13.34
N LYS A 154 -11.11 -11.29 -12.15
CA LYS A 154 -11.69 -10.41 -11.13
C LYS A 154 -10.70 -9.35 -10.64
N ALA A 155 -9.44 -9.74 -10.43
CA ALA A 155 -8.39 -8.79 -10.03
C ALA A 155 -8.16 -7.72 -11.12
N TYR A 156 -8.14 -8.14 -12.39
CA TYR A 156 -7.97 -7.23 -13.53
C TYR A 156 -9.16 -6.28 -13.69
N GLU A 157 -10.41 -6.77 -13.54
CA GLU A 157 -11.61 -5.92 -13.57
C GLU A 157 -11.57 -4.84 -12.49
N ARG A 158 -11.24 -5.21 -11.25
CA ARG A 158 -11.07 -4.26 -10.13
C ARG A 158 -10.00 -3.22 -10.45
N PHE A 159 -8.82 -3.65 -10.87
CA PHE A 159 -7.73 -2.77 -11.28
C PHE A 159 -8.10 -1.83 -12.43
N ALA A 160 -8.81 -2.33 -13.44
CA ALA A 160 -9.18 -1.58 -14.63
C ALA A 160 -10.31 -0.57 -14.37
N SER A 161 -11.18 -0.83 -13.39
CA SER A 161 -12.35 0.00 -13.05
C SER A 161 -11.97 1.43 -12.66
N LYS A 162 -10.79 1.63 -12.06
CA LYS A 162 -10.35 2.88 -11.43
C LYS A 162 -11.36 3.48 -10.45
N GLN A 163 -12.13 2.63 -9.78
CA GLN A 163 -13.01 3.07 -8.71
C GLN A 163 -12.17 3.74 -7.61
N THR A 164 -12.76 4.75 -6.96
CA THR A 164 -12.15 5.44 -5.82
C THR A 164 -12.92 5.03 -4.57
N LEU A 165 -12.39 4.04 -3.86
CA LEU A 165 -12.91 3.53 -2.59
C LEU A 165 -12.20 4.20 -1.41
N ILE A 166 -10.91 4.53 -1.57
CA ILE A 166 -10.14 5.32 -0.61
C ILE A 166 -10.07 6.77 -1.10
N ASP A 167 -10.43 7.71 -0.24
CA ASP A 167 -10.40 9.14 -0.54
C ASP A 167 -8.97 9.63 -0.79
N LEU A 168 -8.85 10.80 -1.41
CA LEU A 168 -7.55 11.34 -1.81
C LEU A 168 -6.64 11.69 -0.63
N GLU A 169 -7.18 12.18 0.48
CA GLU A 169 -6.39 12.59 1.64
C GLU A 169 -5.77 11.37 2.32
N THR A 170 -6.57 10.32 2.53
CA THR A 170 -6.09 9.02 3.00
C THR A 170 -5.06 8.45 2.02
N ALA A 171 -5.34 8.51 0.72
CA ALA A 171 -4.44 7.95 -0.28
C ALA A 171 -3.09 8.68 -0.35
N LEU A 172 -3.07 10.02 -0.21
CA LEU A 172 -1.83 10.79 -0.12
C LEU A 172 -1.03 10.41 1.13
N SER A 173 -1.69 10.24 2.27
CA SER A 173 -1.05 9.81 3.51
C SER A 173 -0.45 8.40 3.38
N MET A 174 -1.18 7.46 2.76
CA MET A 174 -0.68 6.11 2.48
C MET A 174 0.49 6.11 1.49
N ALA A 175 0.46 6.98 0.48
CA ALA A 175 1.51 7.10 -0.52
C ALA A 175 2.79 7.75 0.03
N ASP A 176 2.70 8.57 1.07
CA ASP A 176 3.88 9.16 1.72
C ASP A 176 4.51 8.19 2.74
N ALA A 177 3.71 7.34 3.38
CA ALA A 177 4.23 6.39 4.36
C ALA A 177 5.13 5.29 3.74
N SER A 178 6.08 4.81 4.55
CA SER A 178 6.98 3.69 4.18
C SER A 178 6.19 2.39 4.09
N ILE A 179 5.32 2.14 5.07
CA ILE A 179 4.30 1.09 5.02
C ILE A 179 2.98 1.72 5.48
N ALA A 180 1.90 1.50 4.73
CA ALA A 180 0.56 1.91 5.13
C ALA A 180 -0.37 0.70 5.17
N VAL A 181 -1.21 0.62 6.20
CA VAL A 181 -2.28 -0.38 6.31
C VAL A 181 -3.59 0.34 6.51
N TYR A 182 -4.56 0.06 5.65
CA TYR A 182 -5.90 0.64 5.69
C TYR A 182 -6.94 -0.49 5.73
N ALA A 183 -8.00 -0.32 6.52
CA ALA A 183 -9.17 -1.18 6.44
C ALA A 183 -10.45 -0.38 6.72
N LEU A 184 -11.47 -0.66 5.92
CA LEU A 184 -12.85 -0.20 6.12
C LEU A 184 -13.65 -1.36 6.74
N GLU A 185 -14.27 -1.11 7.88
CA GLU A 185 -15.04 -2.08 8.67
C GLU A 185 -14.35 -3.46 8.79
N PRO A 186 -13.13 -3.52 9.36
CA PRO A 186 -12.36 -4.75 9.43
C PRO A 186 -13.04 -5.82 10.30
N LYS A 187 -13.05 -7.06 9.80
CA LYS A 187 -13.47 -8.25 10.57
C LYS A 187 -12.33 -8.89 11.34
N THR A 188 -11.11 -8.66 10.88
CA THR A 188 -9.84 -9.07 11.48
C THR A 188 -8.77 -8.07 11.05
N PHE A 189 -7.59 -8.15 11.65
CA PHE A 189 -6.49 -7.23 11.39
C PHE A 189 -5.14 -7.84 11.80
N PHE A 190 -4.04 -7.17 11.43
CA PHE A 190 -2.71 -7.54 11.90
C PHE A 190 -2.57 -7.26 13.40
N ASP A 191 -1.91 -8.17 14.13
CA ASP A 191 -1.46 -7.86 15.48
C ASP A 191 -0.17 -7.04 15.42
N LEU A 192 -0.23 -5.84 16.01
CA LEU A 192 0.89 -4.89 16.03
C LEU A 192 1.60 -4.89 17.38
N GLY A 193 1.38 -5.91 18.21
CA GLY A 193 1.91 -5.98 19.57
C GLY A 193 1.37 -4.87 20.47
N LEU A 194 0.13 -4.46 20.19
CA LEU A 194 -0.64 -3.48 20.96
C LEU A 194 -1.64 -4.14 21.92
N ASP A 195 -1.72 -5.47 21.91
CA ASP A 195 -2.66 -6.28 22.68
C ASP A 195 -4.12 -5.78 22.55
N LEU A 196 -4.49 -5.36 21.34
CA LEU A 196 -5.85 -4.93 21.05
C LEU A 196 -6.78 -6.15 21.07
N PRO A 197 -7.92 -6.09 21.79
CA PRO A 197 -8.89 -7.17 21.78
C PRO A 197 -9.61 -7.22 20.43
N GLU A 198 -10.01 -8.41 20.01
CA GLU A 198 -10.79 -8.64 18.78
C GLU A 198 -12.05 -7.76 18.69
N THR A 199 -12.69 -7.49 19.84
CA THR A 199 -13.89 -6.65 19.91
C THR A 199 -13.62 -5.20 19.50
N VAL A 200 -12.40 -4.69 19.70
CA VAL A 200 -12.01 -3.36 19.22
C VAL A 200 -11.89 -3.36 17.69
N ILE A 201 -11.27 -4.40 17.14
CA ILE A 201 -11.07 -4.52 15.69
C ILE A 201 -12.41 -4.56 14.97
N THR A 202 -13.31 -5.42 15.43
CA THR A 202 -14.64 -5.61 14.84
C THR A 202 -15.61 -4.45 15.05
N GLN A 203 -15.31 -3.49 15.93
CA GLN A 203 -16.09 -2.27 16.19
C GLN A 203 -15.44 -1.00 15.59
N ALA A 204 -14.33 -1.15 14.88
CA ALA A 204 -13.72 -0.07 14.14
C ALA A 204 -14.45 0.11 12.81
N LYS A 205 -14.78 1.35 12.47
CA LYS A 205 -15.29 1.71 11.14
C LYS A 205 -14.16 1.86 10.14
N VAL A 206 -13.08 2.51 10.55
CA VAL A 206 -11.91 2.74 9.70
C VAL A 206 -10.67 2.59 10.56
N MET A 207 -9.69 1.86 10.03
CA MET A 207 -8.35 1.79 10.59
C MET A 207 -7.35 2.23 9.52
N LEU A 208 -6.56 3.26 9.81
CA LEU A 208 -5.45 3.69 8.99
C LEU A 208 -4.19 3.73 9.85
N LEU A 209 -3.16 3.01 9.41
CA LEU A 209 -1.88 2.91 10.07
C LEU A 209 -0.79 3.32 9.11
N LEU A 210 0.05 4.24 9.53
CA LEU A 210 1.15 4.79 8.75
C LEU A 210 2.43 4.52 9.52
N ILE A 211 3.29 3.71 8.94
CA ILE A 211 4.55 3.29 9.52
C ILE A 211 5.67 3.93 8.73
N ASN A 212 6.56 4.59 9.44
CA ASN A 212 7.69 5.30 8.86
C ASN A 212 8.96 4.97 9.62
N GLN A 213 10.07 4.93 8.88
CA GLN A 213 11.39 4.88 9.48
C GLN A 213 11.86 6.31 9.76
N ASN A 214 12.34 6.55 10.98
CA ASN A 214 12.95 7.82 11.36
C ASN A 214 14.42 7.88 10.91
N GLU A 215 15.06 9.05 11.07
CA GLU A 215 16.46 9.26 10.69
C GLU A 215 17.46 8.33 11.39
N ASN A 216 17.09 7.78 12.55
CA ASN A 216 17.90 6.83 13.32
C ASN A 216 17.65 5.36 12.93
N GLY A 217 16.84 5.12 11.90
CA GLY A 217 16.51 3.77 11.43
C GLY A 217 15.42 3.07 12.25
N GLN A 218 14.82 3.73 13.24
CA GLN A 218 13.75 3.16 14.07
C GLN A 218 12.39 3.40 13.43
N TYR A 219 11.47 2.45 13.59
CA TYR A 219 10.13 2.57 13.05
C TYR A 219 9.17 3.22 14.03
N THR A 220 8.37 4.15 13.54
CA THR A 220 7.30 4.82 14.27
C THR A 220 5.96 4.58 13.58
N LEU A 221 4.91 4.42 14.37
CA LEU A 221 3.53 4.29 13.93
C LEU A 221 2.75 5.56 14.23
N ASP A 222 2.10 6.10 13.20
CA ASP A 222 0.93 6.96 13.33
C ASP A 222 -0.33 6.13 13.03
N ALA A 223 -1.32 6.12 13.92
CA ALA A 223 -2.55 5.37 13.74
C ALA A 223 -3.77 6.30 13.87
N PHE A 224 -4.73 6.12 12.98
CA PHE A 224 -6.00 6.83 12.93
C PHE A 224 -7.11 5.77 12.91
N ILE A 225 -7.82 5.65 14.03
CA ILE A 225 -8.84 4.61 14.21
C ILE A 225 -10.16 5.29 14.52
N THR A 226 -11.08 5.23 13.57
CA THR A 226 -12.46 5.70 13.75
C THR A 226 -13.32 4.56 14.27
N MET A 227 -13.90 4.75 15.45
CA MET A 227 -14.76 3.77 16.12
C MET A 227 -16.23 3.99 15.79
N ASP A 228 -17.08 3.01 16.11
CA ASP A 228 -18.53 3.18 15.98
C ASP A 228 -19.12 4.31 16.83
N THR A 229 -18.54 4.53 18.02
CA THR A 229 -19.02 5.54 18.97
C THR A 229 -17.88 6.22 19.72
N PRO A 230 -18.07 7.47 20.20
CA PRO A 230 -17.10 8.16 21.05
C PRO A 230 -16.75 7.42 22.35
N LYS A 231 -17.69 6.62 22.89
CA LYS A 231 -17.44 5.82 24.09
C LYS A 231 -16.43 4.71 23.82
N LEU A 232 -16.52 4.08 22.64
CA LEU A 232 -15.58 3.04 22.21
C LEU A 232 -14.21 3.65 21.90
N ALA A 233 -14.16 4.81 21.24
CA ALA A 233 -12.92 5.56 21.02
C ALA A 233 -12.19 5.89 22.33
N ASN A 234 -12.93 6.36 23.34
CA ASN A 234 -12.38 6.61 24.68
C ASN A 234 -11.83 5.33 25.33
N THR A 235 -12.53 4.21 25.19
CA THR A 235 -12.11 2.92 25.74
C THR A 235 -10.83 2.44 25.05
N LEU A 236 -10.79 2.48 23.73
CA LEU A 236 -9.62 2.13 22.93
C LEU A 236 -8.40 2.96 23.33
N SER A 237 -8.55 4.28 23.39
CA SER A 237 -7.43 5.17 23.74
C SER A 237 -6.85 4.87 25.14
N GLN A 238 -7.71 4.56 26.12
CA GLN A 238 -7.27 4.13 27.45
C GLN A 238 -6.53 2.80 27.41
N MET A 239 -7.01 1.83 26.63
CA MET A 239 -6.38 0.53 26.47
C MET A 239 -5.00 0.65 25.83
N VAL A 240 -4.89 1.33 24.69
CA VAL A 240 -3.61 1.51 24.00
C VAL A 240 -2.60 2.24 24.87
N ARG A 241 -3.03 3.33 25.55
CA ARG A 241 -2.16 4.07 26.47
C ARG A 241 -1.64 3.20 27.61
N THR A 242 -2.49 2.34 28.17
CA THR A 242 -2.11 1.44 29.26
C THR A 242 -1.16 0.35 28.78
N GLY A 243 -1.44 -0.27 27.63
CA GLY A 243 -0.58 -1.27 27.01
C GLY A 243 0.80 -0.71 26.67
N TYR A 244 0.84 0.46 26.04
CA TYR A 244 2.09 1.14 25.70
C TYR A 244 2.92 1.52 26.94
N LEU A 245 2.28 2.05 27.98
CA LEU A 245 2.95 2.32 29.26
C LEU A 245 3.51 1.05 29.93
N ALA A 246 2.77 -0.06 29.88
CA ALA A 246 3.23 -1.34 30.40
C ALA A 246 4.47 -1.83 29.63
N ARG A 247 4.47 -1.68 28.31
CA ARG A 247 5.61 -2.00 27.44
C ARG A 247 6.85 -1.17 27.81
N LEU A 248 6.72 0.15 27.87
CA LEU A 248 7.84 1.05 28.22
C LEU A 248 8.46 0.71 29.58
N LYS A 249 7.62 0.36 30.57
CA LYS A 249 8.10 -0.10 31.89
C LYS A 249 8.85 -1.43 31.82
N ARG A 250 8.33 -2.40 31.05
CA ARG A 250 8.95 -3.71 30.84
C ARG A 250 10.31 -3.59 30.17
N GLU A 251 10.41 -2.73 29.16
CA GLU A 251 11.62 -2.49 28.35
C GLU A 251 12.58 -1.47 28.99
N LYS A 252 12.22 -0.90 30.15
CA LYS A 252 13.00 0.12 30.87
C LYS A 252 13.32 1.36 30.03
N VAL A 253 12.44 1.70 29.08
CA VAL A 253 12.57 2.89 28.25
C VAL A 253 12.11 4.11 29.07
N PRO A 254 12.94 5.16 29.23
CA PRO A 254 12.53 6.37 29.92
C PRO A 254 11.39 7.08 29.19
N TYR A 255 10.38 7.56 29.93
CA TYR A 255 9.26 8.28 29.32
C TYR A 255 8.82 9.48 30.17
N LYS A 256 8.30 10.51 29.50
CA LYS A 256 7.67 11.67 30.13
C LYS A 256 6.16 11.62 29.90
N ILE A 257 5.39 11.77 30.97
CA ILE A 257 3.92 11.73 30.92
C ILE A 257 3.36 12.82 29.98
N SER A 258 4.00 14.00 29.96
CA SER A 258 3.61 15.12 29.08
C SER A 258 3.68 14.77 27.59
N ASP A 259 4.62 13.92 27.21
CA ASP A 259 4.87 13.57 25.81
C ASP A 259 3.87 12.49 25.37
N LEU A 260 3.58 11.53 26.27
CA LEU A 260 2.53 10.53 26.08
C LEU A 260 1.14 11.16 25.92
N MET A 261 0.84 12.25 26.64
CA MET A 261 -0.45 12.93 26.49
C MET A 261 -0.63 13.55 25.09
N LYS A 262 0.45 13.92 24.40
CA LYS A 262 0.40 14.46 23.03
C LYS A 262 0.37 13.37 21.96
N MET A 263 0.80 12.16 22.32
CA MET A 263 0.82 10.99 21.46
C MET A 263 -0.58 10.39 21.27
N PHE A 264 -1.41 10.36 22.31
CA PHE A 264 -2.76 9.77 22.26
C PHE A 264 -3.84 10.85 22.27
N LEU A 265 -4.35 11.20 21.10
CA LEU A 265 -5.39 12.21 20.90
C LEU A 265 -6.73 11.51 20.62
N ILE A 266 -7.83 12.14 21.06
CA ILE A 266 -9.19 11.67 20.82
C ILE A 266 -10.02 12.86 20.37
N GLU A 267 -10.67 12.73 19.23
CA GLU A 267 -11.59 13.72 18.67
C GLU A 267 -12.87 12.97 18.31
N ASP A 268 -13.93 13.17 19.10
CA ASP A 268 -15.20 12.42 19.00
C ASP A 268 -15.02 10.89 18.96
N ASP A 269 -15.24 10.27 17.80
CA ASP A 269 -15.09 8.83 17.56
C ASP A 269 -13.74 8.42 16.93
N LEU A 270 -12.86 9.39 16.68
CA LEU A 270 -11.51 9.17 16.16
C LEU A 270 -10.47 9.11 17.27
N VAL A 271 -9.71 8.02 17.30
CA VAL A 271 -8.49 7.88 18.10
C VAL A 271 -7.29 8.10 17.20
N THR A 272 -6.44 9.07 17.54
CA THR A 272 -5.17 9.31 16.87
C THR A 272 -4.01 8.95 17.79
N ILE A 273 -3.10 8.11 17.31
CA ILE A 273 -1.86 7.75 17.97
C ILE A 273 -0.74 8.32 17.11
N LYS A 274 0.16 9.13 17.68
CA LYS A 274 1.24 9.79 16.95
C LYS A 274 2.62 9.32 17.38
N HIS A 275 3.44 8.91 16.41
CA HIS A 275 4.87 8.64 16.56
C HIS A 275 5.15 7.61 17.65
N MET A 276 4.32 6.57 17.71
CA MET A 276 4.51 5.48 18.65
C MET A 276 5.62 4.57 18.14
N ASP A 277 6.71 4.45 18.91
CA ASP A 277 7.82 3.58 18.53
C ASP A 277 7.37 2.12 18.38
N LEU A 278 7.68 1.51 17.25
CA LEU A 278 7.57 0.08 17.02
C LEU A 278 8.89 -0.59 17.39
N GLY A 279 8.83 -1.56 18.30
CA GLY A 279 10.00 -2.36 18.65
C GLY A 279 10.35 -3.36 17.54
N GLU A 280 11.53 -3.96 17.67
CA GLU A 280 12.03 -4.95 16.70
C GLU A 280 11.08 -6.15 16.56
N GLU A 281 10.48 -6.61 17.66
CA GLU A 281 9.54 -7.74 17.66
C GLU A 281 8.28 -7.42 16.84
N GLN A 282 7.69 -6.23 17.03
CA GLN A 282 6.51 -5.80 16.28
C GLN A 282 6.83 -5.68 14.79
N MET A 283 7.99 -5.11 14.45
CA MET A 283 8.42 -5.00 13.06
C MET A 283 8.73 -6.36 12.44
N ALA A 284 9.29 -7.30 13.20
CA ALA A 284 9.54 -8.66 12.72
C ALA A 284 8.23 -9.42 12.42
N LEU A 285 7.21 -9.29 13.28
CA LEU A 285 5.89 -9.86 13.06
C LEU A 285 5.20 -9.27 11.84
N LEU A 286 5.25 -7.94 11.69
CA LEU A 286 4.69 -7.26 10.52
C LEU A 286 5.42 -7.69 9.24
N ARG A 287 6.75 -7.65 9.24
CA ARG A 287 7.57 -8.07 8.09
C ARG A 287 7.25 -9.49 7.68
N LYS A 288 7.24 -10.44 8.64
CA LYS A 288 6.89 -11.85 8.37
C LYS A 288 5.50 -11.98 7.76
N SER A 289 4.54 -11.22 8.27
CA SER A 289 3.17 -11.20 7.75
C SER A 289 3.12 -10.69 6.31
N LEU A 290 3.88 -9.65 5.98
CA LEU A 290 3.89 -9.04 4.65
C LEU A 290 4.72 -9.82 3.63
N THR A 291 5.90 -10.32 4.00
CA THR A 291 6.75 -11.12 3.09
C THR A 291 6.15 -12.48 2.77
N GLY A 292 5.26 -13.02 3.62
CA GLY A 292 4.49 -14.22 3.28
C GLY A 292 3.39 -13.98 2.25
N LEU A 293 3.01 -12.71 2.01
CA LEU A 293 1.93 -12.29 1.11
C LEU A 293 2.43 -11.70 -0.22
N LEU A 294 3.69 -11.25 -0.23
CA LEU A 294 4.40 -10.72 -1.40
C LEU A 294 5.17 -11.83 -2.10
#